data_AF-A0A966KLN0-F1
#
_entry.id   AF-A0A966KLN0-F1
#
_cell.length_a   1.000
_cell.length_b   1.000
_cell.length_c   1.000
_cell.angle_alpha   90.00
_cell.angle_beta   90.00
_cell.angle_gamma   90.00
#
_symmetry.space_group_name_H-M   'P 1'
#
loop_
_entity.id
_entity.type
_entity.pdbx_description
1 polymer ?
#
loop_
_entity_poly.entity_id
_entity_poly.type
_entity_poly.pdbx_seq_one_letter_code
_entity_poly.pdbx_strand_id
1 'polypeptide(L)'
;MTLKPGSKNLITDVPGLNVGNAEDHILKSGVSVLTSSNPMTASYCVMGGAPGTRETDLLEPDKTVHGIDAIVLSGGSAFGLDATNGVVEYLREQGKGFAMGPFNVPIVPTAIIFDLRNGGDKTWHKNPYPALGRQAIENASENFQLGSHGAGFGATTGQVKGGLGSASSILSNGVI
;
A
#
# COMPACT_ATOMS: atom_id res chain seq x y z
N MET A 1 17.47 -0.94 -26.11
CA MET A 1 17.88 -1.73 -24.93
C MET A 1 16.66 -2.53 -24.51
N THR A 2 16.71 -3.86 -24.56
CA THR A 2 15.54 -4.68 -24.21
C THR A 2 15.54 -4.90 -22.70
N LEU A 3 14.50 -4.43 -22.01
CA LEU A 3 14.32 -4.66 -20.59
C LEU A 3 14.10 -6.16 -20.35
N LYS A 4 14.89 -6.77 -19.46
CA LYS A 4 14.70 -8.16 -19.03
C LYS A 4 13.88 -8.15 -17.75
N PRO A 5 12.69 -8.78 -17.69
CA PRO A 5 11.91 -8.85 -16.47
C PRO A 5 12.57 -9.78 -15.43
N GLY A 6 12.22 -9.57 -14.16
CA GLY A 6 12.48 -10.53 -13.09
C GLY A 6 11.71 -11.84 -13.29
N SER A 7 11.92 -12.81 -12.40
CA SER A 7 11.32 -14.15 -12.53
C SER A 7 9.80 -14.14 -12.34
N LYS A 8 9.28 -13.28 -11.47
CA LYS A 8 7.84 -13.12 -11.24
C LYS A 8 7.24 -12.00 -12.10
N ASN A 9 8.07 -11.08 -12.59
CA ASN A 9 7.65 -9.80 -13.16
C ASN A 9 6.76 -9.02 -12.17
N LEU A 10 7.11 -9.08 -10.88
CA LEU A 10 6.42 -8.42 -9.78
C LEU A 10 7.38 -7.50 -9.03
N ILE A 11 6.87 -6.50 -8.31
CA ILE A 11 7.69 -5.63 -7.44
C ILE A 11 8.44 -6.43 -6.38
N THR A 12 7.90 -7.58 -5.98
CA THR A 12 8.48 -8.55 -5.05
C THR A 12 9.59 -9.41 -5.68
N ASP A 13 9.98 -9.14 -6.94
CA ASP A 13 11.28 -9.59 -7.43
C ASP A 13 12.43 -8.81 -6.76
N VAL A 14 12.17 -7.61 -6.22
CA VAL A 14 13.10 -6.92 -5.31
C VAL A 14 13.13 -7.70 -3.99
N PRO A 15 14.29 -8.26 -3.59
CA PRO A 15 14.36 -9.14 -2.42
C PRO A 15 13.90 -8.47 -1.13
N GLY A 16 13.09 -9.20 -0.36
CA GLY A 16 12.59 -8.75 0.95
C GLY A 16 11.28 -7.98 0.91
N LEU A 17 10.81 -7.55 -0.27
CA LEU A 17 9.50 -6.92 -0.42
C LEU A 17 8.39 -7.97 -0.42
N ASN A 18 7.30 -7.66 0.28
CA ASN A 18 6.06 -8.42 0.29
C ASN A 18 4.88 -7.48 0.00
N VAL A 19 3.90 -7.98 -0.72
CA VAL A 19 2.65 -7.26 -1.00
C VAL A 19 1.47 -8.10 -0.51
N GLY A 20 0.53 -7.48 0.17
CA GLY A 20 -0.71 -8.10 0.60
C GLY A 20 -1.93 -7.29 0.19
N ASN A 21 -3.02 -7.98 -0.11
CA ASN A 21 -4.27 -7.40 -0.60
C ASN A 21 -5.44 -7.85 0.29
N ALA A 22 -6.41 -6.97 0.46
CA ALA A 22 -7.73 -7.30 0.97
C ALA A 22 -8.80 -6.43 0.30
N GLU A 23 -9.96 -7.02 0.02
CA GLU A 23 -11.05 -6.35 -0.68
C GLU A 23 -12.40 -6.75 -0.08
N ASP A 24 -13.37 -5.85 -0.21
CA ASP A 24 -14.77 -6.10 0.07
C ASP A 24 -15.57 -5.97 -1.22
N HIS A 25 -16.23 -7.06 -1.61
CA HIS A 25 -16.98 -7.17 -2.86
C HIS A 25 -18.32 -6.41 -2.84
N ILE A 26 -18.91 -6.20 -1.66
CA ILE A 26 -20.14 -5.42 -1.48
C ILE A 26 -19.80 -3.93 -1.55
N LEU A 27 -18.77 -3.51 -0.82
CA LEU A 27 -18.19 -2.17 -0.88
C LEU A 27 -17.63 -1.86 -2.27
N LYS A 28 -17.19 -2.90 -3.00
CA LYS A 28 -16.38 -2.81 -4.21
C LYS A 28 -15.11 -1.97 -4.02
N SER A 29 -14.41 -2.15 -2.92
CA SER A 29 -13.17 -1.41 -2.64
C SER A 29 -12.19 -2.33 -1.93
N GLY A 30 -10.97 -1.85 -1.71
CA GLY A 30 -9.94 -2.65 -1.05
C GLY A 30 -8.69 -1.86 -0.73
N VAL A 31 -7.74 -2.57 -0.15
CA VAL A 31 -6.47 -2.07 0.35
C VAL A 31 -5.35 -2.99 -0.13
N SER A 32 -4.23 -2.39 -0.54
CA SER A 32 -2.98 -3.08 -0.85
C SER A 32 -1.88 -2.53 0.05
N VAL A 33 -1.09 -3.41 0.66
CA VAL A 33 0.01 -3.06 1.56
C VAL A 33 1.31 -3.59 0.98
N LEU A 34 2.30 -2.73 0.81
CA LEU A 34 3.69 -3.11 0.57
C LEU A 34 4.44 -3.05 1.90
N THR A 35 5.17 -4.10 2.27
CA THR A 35 5.98 -4.15 3.49
C THR A 35 7.24 -4.99 3.28
N SER A 36 8.14 -5.00 4.25
CA SER A 36 9.30 -5.89 4.25
C SER A 36 9.71 -6.27 5.67
N SER A 37 10.71 -7.15 5.78
CA SER A 37 11.26 -7.57 7.08
C SER A 37 12.03 -6.46 7.79
N ASN A 38 12.66 -5.55 7.03
CA ASN A 38 13.47 -4.44 7.52
C ASN A 38 12.84 -3.09 7.18
N PRO A 39 13.14 -2.00 7.89
CA PRO A 39 12.69 -0.68 7.47
C PRO A 39 13.17 -0.31 6.05
N MET A 40 12.27 0.25 5.24
CA MET A 40 12.54 0.64 3.86
C MET A 40 12.88 2.13 3.81
N THR A 41 14.01 2.50 3.21
CA THR A 41 14.26 3.90 2.84
C THR A 41 13.25 4.31 1.77
N ALA A 42 12.53 5.41 1.99
CA ALA A 42 11.46 5.85 1.12
C ALA A 42 11.47 7.37 0.95
N SER A 43 10.99 7.83 -0.20
CA SER A 43 10.65 9.22 -0.51
C SER A 43 9.33 9.22 -1.29
N TYR A 44 8.70 10.38 -1.45
CA TYR A 44 7.45 10.48 -2.22
C TYR A 44 7.44 11.72 -3.11
N CYS A 45 6.56 11.69 -4.11
CA CYS A 45 6.28 12.83 -4.97
C CYS A 45 4.80 12.80 -5.35
N VAL A 46 4.10 13.92 -5.11
CA VAL A 46 2.68 14.08 -5.45
C VAL A 46 2.56 15.02 -6.63
N MET A 47 2.06 14.49 -7.74
CA MET A 47 1.88 15.25 -8.99
C MET A 47 0.41 15.56 -9.30
N GLY A 48 -0.53 14.86 -8.64
CA GLY A 48 -1.97 15.08 -8.83
C GLY A 48 -2.46 16.31 -8.06
N GLY A 49 -3.43 17.05 -8.62
CA GLY A 49 -3.94 18.29 -8.04
C GLY A 49 -4.90 18.14 -6.85
N ALA A 50 -5.34 16.92 -6.53
CA ALA A 50 -6.24 16.63 -5.41
C ALA A 50 -5.81 15.35 -4.67
N PRO A 51 -4.66 15.38 -3.97
CA PRO A 51 -4.15 14.21 -3.27
C PRO A 51 -4.95 13.90 -2.00
N GLY A 52 -5.01 12.62 -1.65
CA GLY A 52 -5.35 12.17 -0.30
C GLY A 52 -4.20 11.32 0.21
N THR A 53 -3.47 11.83 1.20
CA THR A 53 -2.27 11.18 1.73
C THR A 53 -2.21 11.29 3.25
N ARG A 54 -1.42 10.40 3.86
CA ARG A 54 -1.08 10.41 5.28
C ARG A 54 0.40 10.12 5.46
N GLU A 55 1.02 10.80 6.43
CA GLU A 55 2.41 10.61 6.87
C GLU A 55 3.47 10.78 5.78
N THR A 56 3.18 11.61 4.79
CA THR A 56 4.12 11.90 3.70
C THR A 56 5.21 12.89 4.08
N ASP A 57 4.94 13.84 4.98
CA ASP A 57 5.94 14.84 5.42
C ASP A 57 7.19 14.21 6.05
N LEU A 58 7.05 13.01 6.66
CA LEU A 58 8.16 12.26 7.24
C LEU A 58 9.10 11.64 6.19
N LEU A 59 8.70 11.64 4.92
CA LEU A 59 9.49 11.10 3.81
C LEU A 59 10.37 12.17 3.15
N GLU A 60 10.32 13.40 3.64
CA GLU A 60 11.25 14.44 3.23
C GLU A 60 12.67 14.11 3.72
N PRO A 61 13.72 14.30 2.90
CA PRO A 61 15.07 13.82 3.19
C PRO A 61 15.75 14.50 4.38
N ASP A 62 15.21 15.62 4.85
CA ASP A 62 15.69 16.39 6.00
C ASP A 62 15.06 15.95 7.34
N LYS A 63 14.17 14.95 7.34
CA LYS A 63 13.47 14.46 8.54
C LYS A 63 14.23 13.35 9.24
N THR A 64 13.86 13.10 10.50
CA THR A 64 14.56 12.19 11.42
C THR A 64 14.29 10.71 11.18
N VAL A 65 13.21 10.38 10.47
CA VAL A 65 12.84 8.99 10.19
C VAL A 65 13.62 8.53 8.95
N HIS A 66 14.50 7.54 9.11
CA HIS A 66 15.35 7.03 8.02
C HIS A 66 14.72 5.86 7.24
N GLY A 67 13.61 5.31 7.71
CA GLY A 67 12.91 4.23 7.04
C GLY A 67 11.48 4.03 7.54
N ILE A 68 10.67 3.41 6.69
CA ILE A 68 9.25 3.11 6.92
C ILE A 68 9.02 1.61 7.02
N ASP A 69 7.94 1.21 7.68
CA ASP A 69 7.61 -0.21 7.90
C ASP A 69 6.70 -0.77 6.79
N ALA A 70 5.82 0.07 6.23
CA ALA A 70 4.89 -0.30 5.18
C ALA A 70 4.40 0.90 4.38
N ILE A 71 3.90 0.66 3.17
CA ILE A 71 3.14 1.63 2.36
C ILE A 71 1.73 1.08 2.17
N VAL A 72 0.72 1.92 2.36
CA VAL A 72 -0.68 1.55 2.13
C VAL A 72 -1.23 2.29 0.92
N LEU A 73 -1.80 1.53 0.00
CA LEU A 73 -2.65 2.04 -1.08
C LEU A 73 -4.08 1.62 -0.79
N SER A 74 -5.04 2.53 -0.85
CA SER A 74 -6.44 2.21 -0.55
C SER A 74 -7.42 2.86 -1.53
N GLY A 75 -8.55 2.19 -1.77
CA GLY A 75 -9.75 2.86 -2.28
C GLY A 75 -10.39 3.75 -1.21
N GLY A 76 -11.63 4.19 -1.44
CA GLY A 76 -12.44 4.87 -0.43
C GLY A 76 -12.28 6.37 -0.31
N SER A 77 -11.46 6.99 -1.16
CA SER A 77 -11.09 8.40 -1.01
C SER A 77 -10.57 8.67 0.42
N ALA A 78 -10.86 9.83 1.01
CA ALA A 78 -10.37 10.21 2.33
C ALA A 78 -10.71 9.19 3.44
N PHE A 79 -11.81 8.43 3.33
CA PHE A 79 -12.15 7.37 4.29
C PHE A 79 -11.14 6.21 4.26
N GLY A 80 -10.51 5.98 3.10
CA GLY A 80 -9.46 4.97 2.92
C GLY A 80 -8.18 5.25 3.70
N LEU A 81 -7.95 6.50 4.11
CA LEU A 81 -6.79 6.85 4.95
C LEU A 81 -6.82 6.15 6.31
N ASP A 82 -7.99 5.68 6.75
CA ASP A 82 -8.12 4.91 7.99
C ASP A 82 -7.60 3.46 7.85
N ALA A 83 -7.36 2.96 6.64
CA ALA A 83 -6.72 1.65 6.42
C ALA A 83 -5.36 1.55 7.13
N THR A 84 -4.65 2.67 7.22
CA THR A 84 -3.39 2.79 7.95
C THR A 84 -3.51 2.33 9.40
N ASN A 85 -4.64 2.55 10.06
CA ASN A 85 -4.80 2.23 11.48
C ASN A 85 -4.69 0.72 11.73
N GLY A 86 -5.34 -0.10 10.89
CA GLY A 86 -5.23 -1.56 11.01
C GLY A 86 -3.82 -2.09 10.73
N VAL A 87 -3.09 -1.43 9.82
CA VAL A 87 -1.69 -1.74 9.50
C VAL A 87 -0.77 -1.37 10.66
N VAL A 88 -0.95 -0.18 11.25
CA VAL A 88 -0.19 0.29 12.43
C VAL A 88 -0.43 -0.62 13.64
N GLU A 89 -1.67 -1.03 13.89
CA GLU A 89 -2.01 -1.98 14.96
C GLU A 89 -1.28 -3.32 14.77
N TYR A 90 -1.30 -3.87 13.56
CA TYR A 90 -0.57 -5.11 13.25
C TYR A 90 0.94 -4.95 13.49
N LEU A 91 1.56 -3.90 12.93
CA LEU A 91 2.99 -3.66 13.08
C LEU A 91 3.39 -3.47 14.55
N ARG A 92 2.55 -2.79 15.33
CA ARG A 92 2.76 -2.62 16.77
C ARG A 92 2.76 -3.95 17.51
N GLU A 93 1.85 -4.87 17.18
CA GLU A 93 1.84 -6.23 17.75
C GLU A 93 3.10 -7.02 17.38
N GLN A 94 3.65 -6.79 16.19
CA GLN A 94 4.93 -7.37 15.76
C GLN A 94 6.16 -6.67 16.37
N GLY A 95 5.96 -5.64 17.20
CA GLY A 95 7.04 -4.84 17.78
C GLY A 95 7.83 -4.03 16.74
N LYS A 96 7.28 -3.82 15.54
CA LYS A 96 7.90 -3.03 14.47
C LYS A 96 7.64 -1.53 14.66
N GLY A 97 8.47 -0.71 14.02
CA GLY A 97 8.39 0.74 14.08
C GLY A 97 9.71 1.43 14.33
N PHE A 98 9.69 2.75 14.17
CA PHE A 98 10.79 3.64 14.53
C PHE A 98 10.98 3.67 16.05
N ALA A 99 12.19 3.37 16.50
CA ALA A 99 12.52 3.27 17.92
C ALA A 99 12.67 4.66 18.56
N MET A 100 11.86 4.93 19.58
CA MET A 100 11.84 6.14 20.39
C MET A 100 11.96 5.75 21.87
N GLY A 101 13.19 5.48 22.29
CA GLY A 101 13.46 4.95 23.63
C GLY A 101 12.81 3.57 23.81
N PRO A 102 11.89 3.39 24.77
CA PRO A 102 11.21 2.11 24.99
C PRO A 102 10.02 1.86 24.03
N PHE A 103 9.69 2.82 23.16
CA PHE A 103 8.54 2.74 22.27
C PHE A 103 8.96 2.49 20.83
N ASN A 104 8.22 1.64 20.13
CA ASN A 104 8.30 1.52 18.67
C ASN A 104 7.05 2.16 18.05
N VAL A 105 7.25 3.08 17.12
CA VAL A 105 6.19 3.82 16.43
C VAL A 105 6.21 3.44 14.95
N PRO A 106 5.26 2.62 14.47
CA PRO A 106 5.17 2.27 13.05
C PRO A 106 5.01 3.51 12.17
N ILE A 107 5.79 3.60 11.10
CA ILE A 107 5.71 4.67 10.11
C ILE A 107 5.11 4.10 8.83
N VAL A 108 3.90 4.55 8.48
CA VAL A 108 3.08 3.93 7.44
C VAL A 108 2.48 4.99 6.50
N PRO A 109 3.25 5.49 5.53
CA PRO A 109 2.74 6.39 4.50
C PRO A 109 1.59 5.76 3.74
N THR A 110 0.56 6.55 3.47
CA THR A 110 -0.66 6.05 2.82
C THR A 110 -1.12 7.01 1.73
N ALA A 111 -1.62 6.45 0.63
CA ALA A 111 -2.26 7.20 -0.44
C ALA A 111 -3.56 6.52 -0.87
N ILE A 112 -4.53 7.33 -1.29
CA ILE A 112 -5.85 6.84 -1.66
C ILE A 112 -6.21 7.11 -3.12
N ILE A 113 -7.15 6.33 -3.63
CA ILE A 113 -7.88 6.61 -4.87
C ILE A 113 -9.36 6.84 -4.57
N PHE A 114 -10.05 7.54 -5.48
CA PHE A 114 -11.49 7.69 -5.43
C PHE A 114 -12.16 6.55 -6.21
N ASP A 115 -12.83 5.65 -5.50
CA ASP A 115 -13.65 4.58 -6.09
C ASP A 115 -15.10 4.59 -5.58
N LEU A 116 -15.53 5.66 -4.89
CA LEU A 116 -16.85 5.71 -4.25
C LEU A 116 -18.03 5.60 -5.22
N ARG A 117 -17.82 5.91 -6.51
CA ARG A 117 -18.85 5.89 -7.58
C ARG A 117 -18.93 4.59 -8.39
N ASN A 118 -18.25 3.54 -7.96
CA ASN A 118 -18.18 2.27 -8.70
C ASN A 118 -19.43 1.35 -8.53
N GLY A 119 -20.49 1.84 -7.90
CA GLY A 119 -21.73 1.10 -7.71
C GLY A 119 -21.63 -0.06 -6.71
N GLY A 120 -20.68 -0.02 -5.77
CA GLY A 120 -20.73 -0.82 -4.54
C GLY A 120 -21.48 -0.08 -3.43
N ASP A 121 -21.96 -0.80 -2.42
CA ASP A 121 -22.69 -0.23 -1.29
C ASP A 121 -21.76 0.62 -0.40
N LYS A 122 -22.12 1.89 -0.20
CA LYS A 122 -21.37 2.85 0.64
C LYS A 122 -22.16 3.25 1.90
N THR A 123 -23.25 2.54 2.22
CA THR A 123 -24.15 2.86 3.35
C THR A 123 -23.69 2.24 4.67
N TRP A 124 -22.39 2.23 4.92
CA TRP A 124 -21.81 1.72 6.16
C TRP A 124 -21.93 2.75 7.30
N HIS A 125 -22.10 2.27 8.54
CA HIS A 125 -22.10 3.11 9.74
C HIS A 125 -20.71 3.24 10.38
N LYS A 126 -19.88 2.21 10.26
CA LYS A 126 -18.49 2.18 10.73
C LYS A 126 -17.58 2.06 9.51
N ASN A 127 -16.51 2.84 9.49
CA ASN A 127 -15.54 2.82 8.40
C ASN A 127 -14.94 1.39 8.24
N PRO A 128 -15.06 0.74 7.07
CA PRO A 128 -14.55 -0.62 6.85
C PRO A 128 -13.04 -0.67 6.59
N TYR A 129 -12.40 0.44 6.21
CA TYR A 129 -11.02 0.46 5.75
C TYR A 129 -9.97 0.00 6.78
N PRO A 130 -10.08 0.30 8.10
CA PRO A 130 -9.15 -0.26 9.10
C PRO A 130 -9.05 -1.79 9.07
N ALA A 131 -10.19 -2.49 8.99
CA ALA A 131 -10.20 -3.95 8.96
C ALA A 131 -9.58 -4.50 7.66
N LEU A 132 -9.86 -3.84 6.53
CA LEU A 132 -9.23 -4.19 5.25
C LEU A 132 -7.71 -3.96 5.29
N GLY A 133 -7.24 -2.87 5.89
CA GLY A 133 -5.81 -2.61 6.05
C GLY A 133 -5.11 -3.67 6.90
N ARG A 134 -5.73 -4.06 8.02
CA ARG A 134 -5.26 -5.15 8.88
C ARG A 134 -5.14 -6.47 8.11
N GLN A 135 -6.20 -6.86 7.41
CA GLN A 135 -6.21 -8.10 6.63
C GLN A 135 -5.19 -8.05 5.48
N ALA A 136 -5.03 -6.89 4.83
CA ALA A 136 -4.08 -6.74 3.73
C ALA A 136 -2.63 -6.96 4.19
N ILE A 137 -2.20 -6.41 5.34
CA ILE A 137 -0.85 -6.68 5.84
C ILE A 137 -0.66 -8.11 6.35
N GLU A 138 -1.69 -8.72 6.93
CA GLU A 138 -1.66 -10.15 7.32
C GLU A 138 -1.49 -11.08 6.11
N ASN A 139 -2.03 -10.68 4.95
CA ASN A 139 -1.92 -11.41 3.69
C ASN A 139 -0.61 -11.12 2.92
N ALA A 140 0.33 -10.35 3.48
CA ALA A 140 1.53 -9.93 2.75
C ALA A 140 2.42 -11.12 2.36
N SER A 141 2.73 -11.23 1.07
CA SER A 141 3.53 -12.32 0.52
C SER A 141 4.34 -11.88 -0.70
N GLU A 142 5.33 -12.68 -1.09
CA GLU A 142 6.08 -12.45 -2.32
C GLU A 142 5.25 -12.67 -3.60
N ASN A 143 4.17 -13.45 -3.52
CA ASN A 143 3.23 -13.67 -4.63
C ASN A 143 1.87 -13.07 -4.27
N PHE A 144 1.32 -12.24 -5.15
CA PHE A 144 0.05 -11.56 -4.93
C PHE A 144 -0.72 -11.41 -6.24
N GLN A 145 -2.04 -11.29 -6.13
CA GLN A 145 -2.91 -11.19 -7.30
C GLN A 145 -2.94 -9.75 -7.85
N LEU A 146 -3.05 -9.64 -9.17
CA LEU A 146 -3.14 -8.38 -9.92
C LEU A 146 -4.55 -8.19 -10.49
N GLY A 147 -4.87 -7.00 -10.98
CA GLY A 147 -6.18 -6.65 -11.52
C GLY A 147 -7.14 -6.21 -10.41
N SER A 148 -8.28 -6.89 -10.27
CA SER A 148 -9.34 -6.47 -9.33
C SER A 148 -9.11 -7.04 -7.92
N HIS A 149 -7.96 -6.71 -7.33
CA HIS A 149 -7.57 -7.10 -5.96
C HIS A 149 -7.04 -5.90 -5.19
N GLY A 150 -7.21 -5.92 -3.87
CA GLY A 150 -6.77 -4.85 -2.97
C GLY A 150 -7.26 -3.48 -3.40
N ALA A 151 -6.37 -2.48 -3.40
CA ALA A 151 -6.70 -1.12 -3.85
C ALA A 151 -7.17 -1.05 -5.31
N GLY A 152 -6.83 -2.05 -6.13
CA GLY A 152 -7.27 -2.18 -7.51
C GLY A 152 -8.73 -2.64 -7.68
N PHE A 153 -9.37 -3.13 -6.62
CA PHE A 153 -10.70 -3.74 -6.73
C PHE A 153 -11.73 -2.75 -7.30
N GLY A 154 -11.85 -1.58 -6.68
CA GLY A 154 -12.75 -0.51 -7.11
C GLY A 154 -12.22 0.40 -8.20
N ALA A 155 -10.95 0.23 -8.60
CA ALA A 155 -10.26 1.16 -9.48
C ALA A 155 -10.83 1.18 -10.92
N THR A 156 -10.83 2.37 -11.52
CA THR A 156 -11.21 2.63 -12.91
C THR A 156 -10.15 3.52 -13.57
N THR A 157 -9.99 3.38 -14.88
CA THR A 157 -9.12 4.23 -15.70
C THR A 157 -9.97 4.80 -16.83
N GLY A 158 -10.34 6.08 -16.74
CA GLY A 158 -11.38 6.62 -17.62
C GLY A 158 -12.70 5.89 -17.42
N GLN A 159 -13.23 5.28 -18.48
CA GLN A 159 -14.50 4.52 -18.45
C GLN A 159 -14.31 3.00 -18.37
N VAL A 160 -13.07 2.50 -18.30
CA VAL A 160 -12.79 1.06 -18.26
C VAL A 160 -12.38 0.60 -16.86
N LYS A 161 -12.51 -0.71 -16.62
CA LYS A 161 -12.04 -1.32 -15.38
C LYS A 161 -10.52 -1.17 -15.29
N GLY A 162 -10.06 -0.55 -14.21
CA GLY A 162 -8.66 -0.48 -13.84
C GLY A 162 -8.27 -1.64 -12.93
N GLY A 163 -7.14 -1.53 -12.25
CA GLY A 163 -6.72 -2.55 -11.30
C GLY A 163 -5.30 -2.34 -10.78
N LEU A 164 -4.89 -3.25 -9.90
CA LEU A 164 -3.52 -3.34 -9.42
C LEU A 164 -2.64 -3.91 -10.53
N GLY A 165 -1.51 -3.25 -10.80
CA GLY A 165 -0.51 -3.69 -11.76
C GLY A 165 0.86 -3.80 -11.11
N SER A 166 1.72 -4.63 -11.68
CA SER A 166 3.11 -4.78 -11.24
C SER A 166 3.99 -5.21 -12.40
N ALA A 167 5.25 -4.79 -12.37
CA ALA A 167 6.30 -5.19 -13.31
C ALA A 167 7.66 -5.04 -12.63
N SER A 168 8.70 -5.71 -13.13
CA SER A 168 10.09 -5.55 -12.68
C SER A 168 11.05 -5.59 -13.86
N SER A 169 12.29 -5.12 -13.67
CA SER A 169 13.34 -5.31 -14.66
C SER A 169 14.73 -5.42 -14.03
N ILE A 170 15.51 -6.36 -14.53
CA ILE A 170 16.91 -6.55 -14.17
C ILE A 170 17.76 -5.56 -14.97
N LEU A 171 18.50 -4.72 -14.26
CA LEU A 171 19.47 -3.77 -14.80
C LEU A 171 20.76 -4.48 -15.24
N SER A 172 21.56 -3.80 -16.05
CA SER A 172 22.82 -4.35 -16.57
C SER A 172 23.84 -4.76 -15.49
N ASN A 173 23.77 -4.14 -14.31
CA ASN A 173 24.60 -4.45 -13.14
C ASN A 173 23.99 -5.55 -12.24
N GLY A 174 22.87 -6.16 -12.65
CA GLY A 174 22.20 -7.23 -11.91
C GLY A 174 21.25 -6.75 -10.80
N VAL A 175 21.15 -5.44 -10.54
CA VAL A 175 20.13 -4.88 -9.65
C VAL A 175 18.75 -5.08 -10.29
N ILE A 176 17.75 -5.36 -9.46
CA ILE A 176 16.35 -5.47 -9.86
C ILE A 176 15.50 -4.40 -9.18
#